data_AF-A0A522UWY4-F1
#
_entry.id   AF-A0A522UWY4-F1
#
_cell.length_a   1.000
_cell.length_b   1.000
_cell.length_c   1.000
_cell.angle_alpha   90.00
_cell.angle_beta   90.00
_cell.angle_gamma   90.00
#
_symmetry.space_group_name_H-M   'P 1'
#
loop_
_entity.id
_entity.type
_entity.pdbx_description
1 polymer ?
#
loop_
_entity_poly.entity_id
_entity_poly.type
_entity_poly.pdbx_seq_one_letter_code
_entity_poly.pdbx_strand_id
1 'polypeptide(L)'
;MKGILDGKKLAEEIKADVKKDVAALNKIGIDVGIALLLVGDNPASIQYFKTTVGTCRQVGITVYEHRLPDTASLNEILNVVHAINADERMSGLLLLMPLPMRINARRVINSIVSEKDVDGLGAISVGRLAADESTFQLFKMVDGDTPQNINLLPSMRSFLPCTPYGVIRLLEHHNIPIKGKHAVIIGKSLAVGKPLSLMFLAKEATVTVCHRETQDLASFTKQADILCSATGRAGLIKGDMVKDGAVVVDIGINMLKDGTITGDVDFASVSKKASITPVPGGVGPVTIAMLLENTVRSAQRNEMIKSPLTIV
;
A
#
# COMPACT_ATOMS: atom_id res chain seq x y z
N MET A 1 -13.76 11.91 19.53
CA MET A 1 -13.85 12.64 18.25
C MET A 1 -14.73 11.83 17.31
N LYS A 2 -15.62 12.49 16.56
CA LYS A 2 -16.35 11.91 15.43
C LYS A 2 -15.95 12.71 14.20
N GLY A 3 -15.54 12.07 13.12
CA GLY A 3 -15.03 12.77 11.96
C GLY A 3 -14.72 11.85 10.79
N ILE A 4 -14.64 12.44 9.60
CA ILE A 4 -14.26 11.74 8.37
C ILE A 4 -12.74 11.76 8.24
N LEU A 5 -12.17 10.58 8.01
CA LEU A 5 -10.75 10.39 7.75
C LEU A 5 -10.52 10.47 6.23
N ASP A 6 -10.41 11.70 5.73
CA ASP A 6 -10.27 11.97 4.30
C ASP A 6 -8.85 11.67 3.80
N GLY A 7 -8.72 10.59 3.03
CA GLY A 7 -7.45 10.21 2.43
C GLY A 7 -7.10 10.97 1.15
N LYS A 8 -8.05 11.70 0.54
CA LYS A 8 -7.75 12.50 -0.66
C LYS A 8 -6.76 13.61 -0.34
N LYS A 9 -6.97 14.33 0.76
CA LYS A 9 -6.07 15.42 1.17
C LYS A 9 -4.64 14.93 1.35
N LEU A 10 -4.44 13.88 2.14
CA LEU A 10 -3.12 13.26 2.32
C LEU A 10 -2.53 12.78 0.99
N ALA A 11 -3.33 12.16 0.12
CA ALA A 11 -2.86 11.72 -1.18
C ALA A 11 -2.39 12.89 -2.06
N GLU A 12 -3.07 14.04 -2.05
CA GLU A 12 -2.61 15.24 -2.77
C GLU A 12 -1.30 15.79 -2.20
N GLU A 13 -1.13 15.82 -0.88
CA GLU A 13 0.11 16.23 -0.23
C GLU A 13 1.29 15.33 -0.65
N ILE A 14 1.12 14.01 -0.56
CA ILE A 14 2.14 13.04 -0.98
C ILE A 14 2.47 13.20 -2.47
N LYS A 15 1.45 13.34 -3.34
CA LYS A 15 1.68 13.53 -4.78
C LYS A 15 2.41 14.84 -5.09
N ALA A 16 2.15 15.91 -4.33
CA ALA A 16 2.86 17.17 -4.49
C ALA A 16 4.35 17.03 -4.16
N ASP A 17 4.68 16.27 -3.11
CA ASP A 17 6.07 15.98 -2.74
C ASP A 17 6.75 15.06 -3.76
N VAL A 18 6.09 13.98 -4.16
CA VAL A 18 6.55 13.10 -5.26
C VAL A 18 6.87 13.91 -6.52
N LYS A 19 6.02 14.86 -6.90
CA LYS A 19 6.26 15.71 -8.08
C LYS A 19 7.50 16.58 -7.94
N LYS A 20 7.77 17.12 -6.74
CA LYS A 20 9.00 17.89 -6.47
C LYS A 20 10.22 16.98 -6.57
N ASP A 21 10.15 15.78 -5.99
CA ASP A 21 11.26 14.83 -5.98
C ASP A 21 11.59 14.33 -7.40
N VAL A 22 10.58 13.98 -8.19
CA VAL A 22 10.75 13.62 -9.61
C VAL A 22 11.39 14.77 -10.38
N ALA A 23 10.94 16.01 -10.19
CA ALA A 23 11.55 17.16 -10.84
C ALA A 23 13.01 17.40 -10.40
N ALA A 24 13.35 17.12 -9.15
CA ALA A 24 14.72 17.21 -8.64
C ALA A 24 15.63 16.12 -9.25
N LEU A 25 15.14 14.88 -9.35
CA LEU A 25 15.85 13.76 -9.97
C LEU A 25 16.10 14.00 -11.47
N ASN A 26 15.08 14.46 -12.20
CA ASN A 26 15.21 14.77 -13.63
C ASN A 26 16.28 15.84 -13.90
N LYS A 27 16.46 16.83 -12.99
CA LYS A 27 17.51 17.86 -13.12
C LYS A 27 18.93 17.31 -13.06
N ILE A 28 19.13 16.17 -12.39
CA ILE A 28 20.42 15.49 -12.29
C ILE A 28 20.52 14.29 -13.23
N GLY A 29 19.61 14.19 -14.21
CA GLY A 29 19.63 13.16 -15.26
C GLY A 29 19.05 11.81 -14.86
N ILE A 30 18.30 11.75 -13.75
CA ILE A 30 17.69 10.51 -13.25
C ILE A 30 16.21 10.51 -13.62
N ASP A 31 15.83 9.68 -14.58
CA ASP A 31 14.43 9.47 -14.94
C ASP A 31 13.75 8.49 -13.98
N VAL A 32 12.55 8.83 -13.50
CA VAL A 32 11.74 7.94 -12.65
C VAL A 32 10.74 7.18 -13.53
N GLY A 33 10.93 5.87 -13.67
CA GLY A 33 10.07 4.99 -14.46
C GLY A 33 9.35 3.91 -13.65
N ILE A 34 8.11 3.59 -14.01
CA ILE A 34 7.35 2.47 -13.45
C ILE A 34 6.74 1.60 -14.56
N ALA A 35 6.92 0.29 -14.43
CA ALA A 35 6.22 -0.69 -15.26
C ALA A 35 4.89 -1.08 -14.62
N LEU A 36 3.82 -1.08 -15.41
CA LEU A 36 2.50 -1.54 -14.99
C LEU A 36 2.13 -2.79 -15.80
N LEU A 37 2.01 -3.93 -15.14
CA LEU A 37 1.65 -5.19 -15.76
C LEU A 37 0.18 -5.55 -15.49
N LEU A 38 -0.65 -5.44 -16.52
CA LEU A 38 -2.05 -5.84 -16.51
C LEU A 38 -2.22 -7.17 -17.26
N VAL A 39 -2.89 -8.14 -16.64
CA VAL A 39 -3.21 -9.43 -17.25
C VAL A 39 -4.72 -9.64 -17.23
N GLY A 40 -5.33 -9.80 -18.42
CA GLY A 40 -6.77 -9.96 -18.59
C GLY A 40 -7.56 -8.65 -18.48
N ASP A 41 -8.88 -8.80 -18.47
CA ASP A 41 -9.82 -7.70 -18.69
C ASP A 41 -10.71 -7.39 -17.47
N ASN A 42 -10.21 -7.67 -16.27
CA ASN A 42 -10.96 -7.37 -15.05
C ASN A 42 -11.30 -5.86 -14.98
N PRO A 43 -12.59 -5.47 -14.89
CA PRO A 43 -12.98 -4.06 -14.94
C PRO A 43 -12.36 -3.20 -13.83
N ALA A 44 -12.23 -3.74 -12.61
CA ALA A 44 -11.64 -3.03 -11.49
C ALA A 44 -10.13 -2.81 -11.70
N SER A 45 -9.42 -3.83 -12.19
CA SER A 45 -7.99 -3.72 -12.54
C SER A 45 -7.76 -2.72 -13.68
N ILE A 46 -8.61 -2.72 -14.72
CA ILE A 46 -8.55 -1.73 -15.81
C ILE A 46 -8.78 -0.31 -15.29
N GLN A 47 -9.73 -0.11 -14.39
CA GLN A 47 -9.99 1.20 -13.82
C GLN A 47 -8.81 1.67 -12.95
N TYR A 48 -8.28 0.78 -12.11
CA TYR A 48 -7.10 1.07 -11.30
C TYR A 48 -5.87 1.37 -12.15
N PHE A 49 -5.69 0.63 -13.26
CA PHE A 49 -4.66 0.90 -14.26
C PHE A 49 -4.77 2.34 -14.78
N LYS A 50 -5.95 2.73 -15.30
CA LYS A 50 -6.17 4.06 -15.87
C LYS A 50 -5.90 5.17 -14.86
N THR A 51 -6.37 4.99 -13.63
CA THR A 51 -6.11 5.95 -12.54
C THR A 51 -4.61 6.04 -12.22
N THR A 52 -3.90 4.91 -12.15
CA THR A 52 -2.46 4.89 -11.88
C THR A 52 -1.67 5.59 -12.98
N VAL A 53 -1.95 5.28 -14.26
CA VAL A 53 -1.31 5.96 -15.41
C VAL A 53 -1.55 7.47 -15.37
N GLY A 54 -2.78 7.91 -15.15
CA GLY A 54 -3.11 9.33 -15.05
C GLY A 54 -2.35 10.00 -13.91
N THR A 55 -2.25 9.35 -12.76
CA THR A 55 -1.55 9.90 -11.58
C THR A 55 -0.03 9.97 -11.80
N CYS A 56 0.59 8.94 -12.38
CA CYS A 56 2.01 8.95 -12.74
C CYS A 56 2.34 10.14 -13.66
N ARG A 57 1.54 10.35 -14.71
CA ARG A 57 1.72 11.47 -15.65
C ARG A 57 1.61 12.83 -14.96
N GLN A 58 0.70 13.00 -14.00
CA GLN A 58 0.53 14.26 -13.26
C GLN A 58 1.76 14.64 -12.43
N VAL A 59 2.47 13.65 -11.90
CA VAL A 59 3.67 13.84 -11.06
C VAL A 59 4.98 13.73 -11.83
N GLY A 60 4.93 13.39 -13.13
CA GLY A 60 6.11 13.31 -13.99
C GLY A 60 6.81 11.94 -14.02
N ILE A 61 6.19 10.88 -13.51
CA ILE A 61 6.73 9.51 -13.57
C ILE A 61 6.43 8.90 -14.94
N THR A 62 7.46 8.37 -15.61
CA THR A 62 7.35 7.67 -16.89
C THR A 62 6.70 6.31 -16.69
N VAL A 63 5.69 5.99 -17.50
CA VAL A 63 4.95 4.72 -17.41
C VAL A 63 5.31 3.80 -18.57
N TYR A 64 5.67 2.57 -18.25
CA TYR A 64 5.85 1.47 -19.20
C TYR A 64 4.67 0.49 -19.08
N GLU A 65 3.76 0.54 -20.04
CA GLU A 65 2.56 -0.30 -20.03
C GLU A 65 2.86 -1.69 -20.59
N HIS A 66 2.55 -2.73 -19.82
CA HIS A 66 2.59 -4.12 -20.27
C HIS A 66 1.21 -4.74 -20.11
N ARG A 67 0.64 -5.24 -21.22
CA ARG A 67 -0.70 -5.86 -21.23
C ARG A 67 -0.62 -7.26 -21.81
N LEU A 68 -1.18 -8.21 -21.09
CA LEU A 68 -1.32 -9.60 -21.52
C LEU A 68 -2.80 -10.00 -21.51
N PRO A 69 -3.25 -10.84 -22.47
CA PRO A 69 -4.63 -11.29 -22.50
C PRO A 69 -4.95 -12.18 -21.30
N ASP A 70 -6.25 -12.36 -21.00
CA ASP A 70 -6.69 -13.27 -19.93
C ASP A 70 -6.20 -14.69 -20.17
N THR A 71 -5.90 -15.10 -21.40
CA THR A 71 -5.39 -16.42 -21.81
C THR A 71 -3.88 -16.62 -21.60
N ALA A 72 -3.13 -15.58 -21.23
CA ALA A 72 -1.68 -15.67 -21.06
C ALA A 72 -1.25 -16.76 -20.07
N SER A 73 -0.26 -17.55 -20.45
CA SER A 73 0.35 -18.56 -19.61
C SER A 73 1.21 -17.93 -18.51
N LEU A 74 1.49 -18.71 -17.47
CA LEU A 74 2.41 -18.28 -16.42
C LEU A 74 3.80 -17.94 -16.97
N ASN A 75 4.30 -18.69 -17.96
CA ASN A 75 5.62 -18.45 -18.53
C ASN A 75 5.67 -17.12 -19.30
N GLU A 76 4.63 -16.77 -20.05
CA GLU A 76 4.56 -15.46 -20.73
C GLU A 76 4.57 -14.31 -19.73
N ILE A 77 3.82 -14.44 -18.63
CA ILE A 77 3.81 -13.44 -17.54
C ILE A 77 5.21 -13.33 -16.92
N LEU A 78 5.86 -14.45 -16.61
CA LEU A 78 7.20 -14.46 -16.01
C LEU A 78 8.27 -13.89 -16.94
N ASN A 79 8.18 -14.13 -18.25
CA ASN A 79 9.09 -13.54 -19.24
C ASN A 79 9.00 -12.01 -19.24
N VAL A 80 7.79 -11.46 -19.15
CA VAL A 80 7.60 -10.01 -19.02
C VAL A 80 8.18 -9.48 -17.71
N VAL A 81 7.93 -10.16 -16.59
CA VAL A 81 8.52 -9.78 -15.28
C VAL A 81 10.05 -9.80 -15.33
N HIS A 82 10.67 -10.82 -15.93
CA HIS A 82 12.12 -10.91 -16.06
C HIS A 82 12.70 -9.80 -16.95
N ALA A 83 12.03 -9.48 -18.07
CA ALA A 83 12.44 -8.35 -18.91
C ALA A 83 12.39 -7.03 -18.15
N ILE A 84 11.31 -6.81 -17.38
CA ILE A 84 11.16 -5.62 -16.52
C ILE A 84 12.22 -5.57 -15.42
N ASN A 85 12.54 -6.71 -14.79
CA ASN A 85 13.58 -6.76 -13.75
C ASN A 85 14.94 -6.29 -14.29
N ALA A 86 15.28 -6.66 -15.54
CA ALA A 86 16.55 -6.30 -16.16
C ALA A 86 16.60 -4.87 -16.73
N ASP A 87 15.46 -4.24 -17.00
CA ASP A 87 15.40 -2.93 -17.66
C ASP A 87 15.64 -1.77 -16.67
N GLU A 88 16.81 -1.15 -16.71
CA GLU A 88 17.19 -0.07 -15.78
C GLU A 88 16.33 1.20 -15.89
N ARG A 89 15.59 1.37 -16.99
CA ARG A 89 14.66 2.51 -17.14
C ARG A 89 13.44 2.39 -16.23
N MET A 90 13.17 1.18 -15.74
CA MET A 90 12.03 0.88 -14.87
C MET A 90 12.53 0.75 -13.43
N SER A 91 12.23 1.75 -12.60
CA SER A 91 12.57 1.80 -11.18
C SER A 91 11.64 0.92 -10.35
N GLY A 92 10.41 0.68 -10.80
CA GLY A 92 9.43 -0.15 -10.10
C GLY A 92 8.56 -0.96 -11.05
N LEU A 93 7.95 -2.02 -10.50
CA LEU A 93 6.94 -2.85 -11.16
C LEU A 93 5.71 -2.95 -10.26
N LEU A 94 4.56 -2.54 -10.79
CA LEU A 94 3.26 -2.88 -10.24
C LEU A 94 2.64 -4.02 -11.05
N LEU A 95 2.34 -5.13 -10.38
CA LEU A 95 1.50 -6.20 -10.92
C LEU A 95 0.04 -5.96 -10.54
N LEU A 96 -0.81 -5.71 -11.52
CA LEU A 96 -2.22 -5.45 -11.25
C LEU A 96 -2.98 -6.74 -10.95
N MET A 97 -3.76 -6.71 -9.88
CA MET A 97 -4.54 -7.84 -9.38
C MET A 97 -6.04 -7.61 -9.59
N PRO A 98 -6.87 -8.67 -9.67
CA PRO A 98 -6.46 -10.09 -9.62
C PRO A 98 -5.88 -10.58 -10.95
N LEU A 99 -4.98 -11.56 -10.87
CA LEU A 99 -4.61 -12.39 -12.03
C LEU A 99 -5.72 -13.40 -12.36
N PRO A 100 -5.73 -13.97 -13.59
CA PRO A 100 -6.63 -15.06 -13.93
C PRO A 100 -6.50 -16.22 -12.92
N MET A 101 -7.62 -16.83 -12.51
CA MET A 101 -7.66 -17.80 -11.40
C MET A 101 -6.70 -18.99 -11.54
N ARG A 102 -6.36 -19.38 -12.77
CA ARG A 102 -5.40 -20.46 -13.06
C ARG A 102 -3.94 -20.11 -12.79
N ILE A 103 -3.64 -18.82 -12.59
CA ILE A 103 -2.28 -18.32 -12.37
C ILE A 103 -2.03 -18.16 -10.88
N ASN A 104 -0.94 -18.78 -10.40
CA ASN A 104 -0.47 -18.57 -9.05
C ASN A 104 0.19 -17.19 -8.92
N ALA A 105 -0.58 -16.20 -8.47
CA ALA A 105 -0.10 -14.83 -8.27
C ALA A 105 1.11 -14.73 -7.35
N ARG A 106 1.23 -15.61 -6.33
CA ARG A 106 2.39 -15.60 -5.45
C ARG A 106 3.69 -15.90 -6.18
N ARG A 107 3.65 -16.81 -7.17
CA ARG A 107 4.82 -17.13 -8.00
C ARG A 107 5.24 -15.94 -8.85
N VAL A 108 4.29 -15.19 -9.41
CA VAL A 108 4.57 -13.98 -10.19
C VAL A 108 5.14 -12.88 -9.30
N ILE A 109 4.47 -12.56 -8.18
CA ILE A 109 4.91 -11.52 -7.24
C ILE A 109 6.31 -11.81 -6.69
N ASN A 110 6.60 -13.07 -6.33
CA ASN A 110 7.93 -13.45 -5.84
C ASN A 110 9.03 -13.44 -6.92
N SER A 111 8.68 -13.29 -8.19
CA SER A 111 9.65 -13.15 -9.28
C SER A 111 10.03 -11.69 -9.53
N ILE A 112 9.34 -10.73 -8.91
CA ILE A 112 9.72 -9.32 -8.93
C ILE A 112 10.92 -9.16 -8.00
N VAL A 113 12.02 -8.57 -8.50
CA VAL A 113 13.20 -8.30 -7.65
C VAL A 113 12.84 -7.28 -6.57
N SER A 114 13.37 -7.45 -5.35
CA SER A 114 13.02 -6.60 -4.20
C SER A 114 13.24 -5.10 -4.46
N GLU A 115 14.19 -4.80 -5.33
CA GLU A 115 14.57 -3.47 -5.74
C GLU A 115 13.46 -2.80 -6.55
N LYS A 116 12.62 -3.56 -7.27
CA LYS A 116 11.50 -3.04 -8.07
C LYS A 116 10.13 -3.39 -7.52
N ASP A 117 10.05 -4.09 -6.38
CA ASP A 117 8.82 -4.45 -5.67
C ASP A 117 8.23 -3.25 -4.93
N VAL A 118 7.89 -2.19 -5.67
CA VAL A 118 7.43 -0.91 -5.11
C VAL A 118 6.04 -0.99 -4.45
N ASP A 119 5.29 -2.06 -4.70
CA ASP A 119 4.04 -2.39 -3.99
C ASP A 119 4.29 -3.17 -2.68
N GLY A 120 5.53 -3.61 -2.44
CA GLY A 120 5.99 -4.25 -1.21
C GLY A 120 5.42 -5.66 -0.96
N LEU A 121 4.87 -6.32 -1.99
CA LEU A 121 4.14 -7.57 -1.83
C LEU A 121 5.04 -8.81 -1.92
N GLY A 122 6.28 -8.68 -2.39
CA GLY A 122 7.29 -9.73 -2.48
C GLY A 122 7.63 -10.36 -1.14
N ALA A 123 8.09 -11.62 -1.15
CA ALA A 123 8.34 -12.36 0.09
C ALA A 123 9.51 -11.74 0.87
N ILE A 124 10.47 -11.17 0.14
CA ILE A 124 11.59 -10.41 0.71
C ILE A 124 11.06 -9.15 1.43
N SER A 125 10.22 -8.35 0.77
CA SER A 125 9.66 -7.12 1.34
C SER A 125 8.85 -7.38 2.60
N VAL A 126 7.95 -8.37 2.56
CA VAL A 126 7.15 -8.77 3.72
C VAL A 126 8.00 -9.42 4.81
N GLY A 127 8.98 -10.23 4.43
CA GLY A 127 9.89 -10.89 5.38
C GLY A 127 10.74 -9.88 6.15
N ARG A 128 11.27 -8.86 5.46
CA ARG A 128 12.02 -7.76 6.09
C ARG A 128 11.15 -6.90 7.00
N LEU A 129 9.89 -6.67 6.65
CA LEU A 129 8.94 -6.02 7.57
C LEU A 129 8.72 -6.87 8.82
N ALA A 130 8.53 -8.18 8.67
CA ALA A 130 8.31 -9.08 9.79
C ALA A 130 9.54 -9.25 10.71
N ALA A 131 10.74 -9.05 10.16
CA ALA A 131 12.00 -9.09 10.89
C ALA A 131 12.43 -7.72 11.46
N ASP A 132 11.55 -6.72 11.43
CA ASP A 132 11.82 -5.33 11.81
C ASP A 132 12.97 -4.66 11.04
N GLU A 133 13.41 -5.25 9.93
CA GLU A 133 14.49 -4.69 9.11
C GLU A 133 14.00 -3.44 8.36
N SER A 134 12.73 -3.38 7.94
CA SER A 134 12.18 -2.24 7.18
C SER A 134 11.28 -1.29 7.97
N THR A 135 11.10 -1.51 9.28
CA THR A 135 10.15 -0.73 10.11
C THR A 135 10.59 0.70 10.39
N PHE A 136 11.89 1.03 10.22
CA PHE A 136 12.35 2.42 10.28
C PHE A 136 11.57 3.34 9.33
N GLN A 137 11.08 2.81 8.20
CA GLN A 137 10.23 3.54 7.24
C GLN A 137 8.87 3.97 7.84
N LEU A 138 8.42 3.38 8.95
CA LEU A 138 7.19 3.74 9.65
C LEU A 138 7.35 4.95 10.58
N PHE A 139 8.58 5.40 10.82
CA PHE A 139 8.85 6.49 11.74
C PHE A 139 9.38 7.68 10.94
N LYS A 140 8.76 8.85 11.11
CA LYS A 140 9.36 10.09 10.62
C LYS A 140 10.69 10.26 11.35
N MET A 141 11.78 10.27 10.58
CA MET A 141 13.08 10.59 11.13
C MET A 141 13.02 12.04 11.60
N VAL A 142 13.29 12.29 12.88
CA VAL A 142 13.44 13.65 13.40
C VAL A 142 14.77 14.19 12.87
N ASP A 143 14.79 15.43 12.42
CA ASP A 143 16.03 16.10 12.01
C ASP A 143 17.07 15.95 13.14
N GLY A 144 18.20 15.30 12.84
CA GLY A 144 19.28 15.02 13.80
C GLY A 144 19.42 13.56 14.25
N ASP A 145 18.39 12.73 14.08
CA ASP A 145 18.43 11.29 14.42
C ASP A 145 18.72 10.38 13.22
N THR A 146 18.88 10.95 12.01
CA THR A 146 19.27 10.19 10.82
C THR A 146 20.67 9.62 11.04
N PRO A 147 20.85 8.29 11.20
CA PRO A 147 22.19 7.72 11.24
C PRO A 147 22.90 8.14 9.96
N GLN A 148 24.12 8.68 10.10
CA GLN A 148 24.93 9.15 8.96
C GLN A 148 25.14 8.05 7.88
N ASN A 149 24.87 6.79 8.24
CA ASN A 149 24.97 5.59 7.40
C ASN A 149 23.62 4.92 7.08
N ILE A 150 22.46 5.56 7.28
CA ILE A 150 21.16 4.92 6.97
C ILE A 150 21.07 4.47 5.50
N ASN A 151 21.74 5.22 4.63
CA ASN A 151 21.84 4.98 3.19
C ASN A 151 22.66 3.73 2.83
N LEU A 152 23.38 3.13 3.79
CA LEU A 152 24.21 1.93 3.60
C LEU A 152 23.55 0.66 4.17
N LEU A 153 22.38 0.76 4.81
CA LEU A 153 21.74 -0.40 5.41
C LEU A 153 21.09 -1.31 4.35
N PRO A 154 21.27 -2.65 4.41
CA PRO A 154 20.57 -3.61 3.55
C PRO A 154 19.05 -3.48 3.58
N SER A 155 18.52 -2.92 4.68
CA SER A 155 17.12 -2.58 4.89
C SER A 155 16.56 -1.49 3.96
N MET A 156 17.42 -0.75 3.25
CA MET A 156 17.05 0.18 2.17
C MET A 156 16.58 -0.54 0.88
N ARG A 157 16.68 -1.88 0.82
CA ARG A 157 16.38 -2.65 -0.41
C ARG A 157 14.96 -3.20 -0.50
N SER A 158 14.03 -2.79 0.36
CA SER A 158 12.64 -3.27 0.33
C SER A 158 11.65 -2.17 0.66
N PHE A 159 10.43 -2.33 0.16
CA PHE A 159 9.36 -1.37 0.33
C PHE A 159 8.28 -1.90 1.27
N LEU A 160 7.68 -1.01 2.05
CA LEU A 160 6.50 -1.35 2.82
C LEU A 160 5.29 -1.55 1.89
N PRO A 161 4.43 -2.55 2.14
CA PRO A 161 3.18 -2.73 1.42
C PRO A 161 2.33 -1.45 1.37
N CYS A 162 1.97 -1.00 0.17
CA CYS A 162 1.41 0.34 -0.04
C CYS A 162 0.10 0.58 0.72
N THR A 163 -0.85 -0.36 0.69
CA THR A 163 -2.14 -0.19 1.40
C THR A 163 -1.96 -0.15 2.93
N PRO A 164 -1.30 -1.13 3.57
CA PRO A 164 -0.99 -1.05 5.01
C PRO A 164 -0.25 0.23 5.40
N TYR A 165 0.78 0.61 4.64
CA TYR A 165 1.56 1.80 4.96
C TYR A 165 0.71 3.07 4.80
N GLY A 166 -0.14 3.13 3.78
CA GLY A 166 -1.11 4.21 3.60
C GLY A 166 -2.09 4.33 4.78
N VAL A 167 -2.51 3.22 5.40
CA VAL A 167 -3.33 3.25 6.62
C VAL A 167 -2.57 3.91 7.78
N ILE A 168 -1.32 3.52 8.02
CA ILE A 168 -0.49 4.13 9.08
C ILE A 168 -0.34 5.64 8.83
N ARG A 169 0.01 6.03 7.61
CA ARG A 169 0.17 7.45 7.21
C ARG A 169 -1.13 8.24 7.35
N LEU A 170 -2.27 7.63 7.06
CA LEU A 170 -3.58 8.25 7.24
C LEU A 170 -3.88 8.52 8.71
N LEU A 171 -3.62 7.54 9.59
CA LEU A 171 -3.80 7.72 11.04
C LEU A 171 -2.91 8.84 11.57
N GLU A 172 -1.65 8.89 11.15
CA GLU A 172 -0.71 9.96 11.52
C GLU A 172 -1.15 11.34 11.02
N HIS A 173 -1.59 11.44 9.76
CA HIS A 173 -2.08 12.70 9.19
C HIS A 173 -3.26 13.27 9.99
N HIS A 174 -4.10 12.39 10.54
CA HIS A 174 -5.22 12.77 11.41
C HIS A 174 -4.87 12.84 12.90
N ASN A 175 -3.59 12.77 13.27
CA ASN A 175 -3.09 12.81 14.66
C ASN A 175 -3.72 11.73 15.56
N ILE A 176 -3.98 10.54 15.01
CA ILE A 176 -4.55 9.42 15.75
C ILE A 176 -3.40 8.62 16.37
N PRO A 177 -3.32 8.54 17.72
CA PRO A 177 -2.26 7.80 18.37
C PRO A 177 -2.44 6.29 18.15
N ILE A 178 -1.36 5.62 17.75
CA ILE A 178 -1.33 4.16 17.54
C ILE A 178 -0.73 3.45 18.77
N LYS A 179 0.34 4.00 19.35
CA LYS A 179 1.04 3.44 20.50
C LYS A 179 0.09 3.20 21.69
N GLY A 180 0.12 1.98 22.22
CA GLY A 180 -0.70 1.52 23.34
C GLY A 180 -2.18 1.31 23.03
N LYS A 181 -2.62 1.46 21.76
CA LYS A 181 -4.01 1.20 21.36
C LYS A 181 -4.24 -0.25 21.03
N HIS A 182 -5.49 -0.71 21.18
CA HIS A 182 -5.91 -2.01 20.67
C HIS A 182 -6.38 -1.88 19.22
N ALA A 183 -5.55 -2.35 18.29
CA ALA A 183 -5.87 -2.45 16.88
C ALA A 183 -6.48 -3.83 16.55
N VAL A 184 -7.69 -3.84 16.00
CA VAL A 184 -8.36 -5.05 15.53
C VAL A 184 -8.45 -5.01 14.01
N ILE A 185 -7.93 -6.04 13.36
CA ILE A 185 -7.80 -6.12 11.91
C ILE A 185 -8.67 -7.27 11.41
N ILE A 186 -9.63 -6.97 10.54
CA ILE A 186 -10.56 -7.94 9.96
C ILE A 186 -10.10 -8.29 8.55
N GLY A 187 -9.61 -9.51 8.39
CA GLY A 187 -8.97 -9.97 7.16
C GLY A 187 -7.49 -10.26 7.40
N LYS A 188 -7.01 -11.39 6.84
CA LYS A 188 -5.63 -11.88 7.00
C LYS A 188 -4.91 -12.09 5.67
N SER A 189 -5.27 -11.30 4.67
CA SER A 189 -4.65 -11.37 3.34
C SER A 189 -3.15 -11.03 3.44
N LEU A 190 -2.37 -11.56 2.50
CA LEU A 190 -0.94 -11.25 2.39
C LEU A 190 -0.70 -9.80 1.94
N ALA A 191 -1.66 -9.20 1.21
CA ALA A 191 -1.53 -7.85 0.69
C ALA A 191 -1.88 -6.76 1.73
N VAL A 192 -2.78 -7.06 2.68
CA VAL A 192 -3.28 -6.05 3.62
C VAL A 192 -3.21 -6.52 5.06
N GLY A 193 -4.02 -7.51 5.45
CA GLY A 193 -4.25 -7.80 6.86
C GLY A 193 -2.99 -8.19 7.65
N LYS A 194 -2.20 -9.12 7.11
CA LYS A 194 -0.95 -9.56 7.75
C LYS A 194 0.10 -8.44 7.85
N PRO A 195 0.52 -7.79 6.75
CA PRO A 195 1.48 -6.69 6.87
C PRO A 195 0.98 -5.52 7.72
N LEU A 196 -0.32 -5.20 7.67
CA LEU A 196 -0.90 -4.17 8.54
C LEU A 196 -0.79 -4.55 10.02
N SER A 197 -1.00 -5.82 10.38
CA SER A 197 -0.80 -6.27 11.77
C SER A 197 0.63 -6.11 12.25
N LEU A 198 1.62 -6.37 11.39
CA LEU A 198 3.03 -6.18 11.72
C LEU A 198 3.37 -4.70 11.89
N MET A 199 2.84 -3.82 11.03
CA MET A 199 3.05 -2.37 11.18
C MET A 199 2.41 -1.82 12.44
N PHE A 200 1.23 -2.29 12.84
CA PHE A 200 0.62 -1.90 14.12
C PHE A 200 1.44 -2.38 15.31
N LEU A 201 1.96 -3.62 15.27
CA LEU A 201 2.87 -4.14 16.30
C LEU A 201 4.14 -3.30 16.40
N ALA A 202 4.78 -3.00 15.26
CA ALA A 202 5.96 -2.13 15.21
C ALA A 202 5.68 -0.72 15.75
N LYS A 203 4.43 -0.24 15.67
CA LYS A 203 3.98 1.04 16.24
C LYS A 203 3.48 0.91 17.68
N GLU A 204 3.84 -0.16 18.37
CA GLU A 204 3.56 -0.43 19.79
C GLU A 204 2.06 -0.54 20.10
N ALA A 205 1.25 -1.02 19.15
CA ALA A 205 -0.16 -1.33 19.39
C ALA A 205 -0.35 -2.79 19.83
N THR A 206 -1.36 -3.05 20.67
CA THR A 206 -1.86 -4.41 20.90
C THR A 206 -2.68 -4.81 19.68
N VAL A 207 -2.42 -5.97 19.07
CA VAL A 207 -3.06 -6.36 17.80
C VAL A 207 -3.88 -7.64 17.92
N THR A 208 -5.09 -7.63 17.35
CA THR A 208 -5.91 -8.83 17.13
C THR A 208 -6.26 -8.95 15.65
N VAL A 209 -5.97 -10.11 15.04
CA VAL A 209 -6.31 -10.39 13.64
C VAL A 209 -7.48 -11.37 13.58
N CYS A 210 -8.60 -10.91 13.03
CA CYS A 210 -9.79 -11.71 12.81
C CYS A 210 -9.91 -12.16 11.34
N HIS A 211 -10.64 -13.25 11.10
CA HIS A 211 -10.91 -13.78 9.77
C HIS A 211 -12.25 -14.52 9.74
N ARG A 212 -12.60 -15.10 8.59
CA ARG A 212 -13.90 -15.78 8.36
C ARG A 212 -14.26 -16.92 9.34
N GLU A 213 -13.29 -17.41 10.10
CA GLU A 213 -13.49 -18.51 11.08
C GLU A 213 -13.50 -17.98 12.53
N THR A 214 -13.32 -16.68 12.72
CA THR A 214 -13.37 -16.05 14.04
C THR A 214 -14.79 -16.17 14.59
N GLN A 215 -14.91 -16.86 15.72
CA GLN A 215 -16.15 -16.96 16.47
C GLN A 215 -16.44 -15.64 17.18
N ASP A 216 -17.71 -15.23 17.21
CA ASP A 216 -18.16 -13.97 17.80
C ASP A 216 -17.28 -12.77 17.43
N LEU A 217 -17.23 -12.47 16.12
CA LEU A 217 -16.47 -11.34 15.59
C LEU A 217 -16.76 -10.02 16.34
N ALA A 218 -18.02 -9.81 16.74
CA ALA A 218 -18.46 -8.60 17.42
C ALA A 218 -17.78 -8.40 18.78
N SER A 219 -17.50 -9.48 19.51
CA SER A 219 -16.76 -9.40 20.79
C SER A 219 -15.39 -8.73 20.63
N PHE A 220 -14.68 -9.01 19.54
CA PHE A 220 -13.37 -8.41 19.26
C PHE A 220 -13.50 -6.98 18.72
N THR A 221 -14.40 -6.74 17.77
CA THR A 221 -14.57 -5.41 17.18
C THR A 221 -15.04 -4.36 18.19
N LYS A 222 -15.81 -4.77 19.21
CA LYS A 222 -16.23 -3.89 20.32
C LYS A 222 -15.12 -3.51 21.29
N GLN A 223 -13.97 -4.20 21.26
CA GLN A 223 -12.81 -3.86 22.09
C GLN A 223 -11.89 -2.86 21.38
N ALA A 224 -11.93 -2.82 20.05
CA ALA A 224 -11.03 -2.04 19.21
C ALA A 224 -11.06 -0.54 19.51
N ASP A 225 -9.88 0.04 19.77
CA ASP A 225 -9.67 1.48 19.66
C ASP A 225 -9.52 1.88 18.18
N ILE A 226 -8.84 1.04 17.40
CA ILE A 226 -8.65 1.17 15.96
C ILE A 226 -9.13 -0.12 15.30
N LEU A 227 -10.13 -0.03 14.42
CA LEU A 227 -10.70 -1.17 13.69
C LEU A 227 -10.40 -1.01 12.20
N CYS A 228 -9.70 -1.97 11.61
CA CYS A 228 -9.37 -1.98 10.18
C CYS A 228 -10.08 -3.14 9.48
N SER A 229 -10.87 -2.89 8.43
CA SER A 229 -11.54 -3.95 7.66
C SER A 229 -11.00 -4.06 6.23
N ALA A 230 -10.53 -5.25 5.85
CA ALA A 230 -9.98 -5.57 4.53
C ALA A 230 -10.44 -6.97 4.06
N THR A 231 -11.75 -7.16 4.05
CA THR A 231 -12.43 -8.43 3.75
C THR A 231 -13.02 -8.51 2.35
N GLY A 232 -13.33 -7.38 1.71
CA GLY A 232 -14.02 -7.36 0.42
C GLY A 232 -15.44 -7.92 0.54
N ARG A 233 -16.15 -7.54 1.61
CA ARG A 233 -17.53 -7.93 1.89
C ARG A 233 -18.32 -6.70 2.32
N ALA A 234 -19.15 -6.19 1.41
CA ALA A 234 -19.95 -5.01 1.62
C ALA A 234 -20.81 -5.09 2.90
N GLY A 235 -20.71 -4.08 3.77
CA GLY A 235 -21.55 -3.91 4.96
C GLY A 235 -21.40 -5.01 6.03
N LEU A 236 -20.28 -5.74 6.05
CA LEU A 236 -19.97 -6.74 7.07
C LEU A 236 -19.93 -6.13 8.47
N ILE A 237 -19.30 -4.97 8.63
CA ILE A 237 -19.14 -4.30 9.93
C ILE A 237 -20.26 -3.28 10.13
N LYS A 238 -21.04 -3.44 11.20
CA LYS A 238 -22.19 -2.60 11.53
C LYS A 238 -21.95 -1.76 12.79
N GLY A 239 -22.74 -0.70 12.98
CA GLY A 239 -22.62 0.22 14.11
C GLY A 239 -22.71 -0.45 15.50
N ASP A 240 -23.52 -1.49 15.66
CA ASP A 240 -23.64 -2.25 16.91
C ASP A 240 -22.40 -3.12 17.22
N MET A 241 -21.53 -3.35 16.24
CA MET A 241 -20.26 -4.06 16.39
C MET A 241 -19.09 -3.14 16.77
N VAL A 242 -19.27 -1.81 16.73
CA VAL A 242 -18.19 -0.83 16.90
C VAL A 242 -18.29 -0.13 18.25
N LYS A 243 -17.14 0.01 18.94
CA LYS A 243 -16.98 0.78 20.18
C LYS A 243 -17.24 2.27 19.95
N ASP A 244 -17.90 2.94 20.90
CA ASP A 244 -18.08 4.39 20.83
C ASP A 244 -16.73 5.12 20.91
N GLY A 245 -16.53 6.08 20.01
CA GLY A 245 -15.29 6.84 19.89
C GLY A 245 -14.13 6.10 19.24
N ALA A 246 -14.34 4.88 18.72
CA ALA A 246 -13.33 4.16 17.94
C ALA A 246 -12.94 4.90 16.65
N VAL A 247 -11.82 4.47 16.08
CA VAL A 247 -11.36 4.84 14.76
C VAL A 247 -11.57 3.65 13.83
N VAL A 248 -12.30 3.84 12.73
CA VAL A 248 -12.60 2.79 11.77
C VAL A 248 -11.96 3.11 10.42
N VAL A 249 -11.10 2.21 9.95
CA VAL A 249 -10.45 2.27 8.65
C VAL A 249 -11.05 1.19 7.77
N ASP A 250 -11.95 1.62 6.87
CA ASP A 250 -12.54 0.79 5.83
C ASP A 250 -11.61 0.75 4.61
N ILE A 251 -10.93 -0.38 4.47
CA ILE A 251 -9.96 -0.64 3.39
C ILE A 251 -10.64 -1.39 2.24
N GLY A 252 -11.77 -2.06 2.52
CA GLY A 252 -12.51 -2.85 1.55
C GLY A 252 -13.01 -2.00 0.39
N ILE A 253 -13.04 -2.60 -0.80
CA ILE A 253 -13.62 -2.00 -2.00
C ILE A 253 -14.52 -3.06 -2.63
N ASN A 254 -15.80 -2.73 -2.73
CA ASN A 254 -16.86 -3.58 -3.25
C ASN A 254 -17.59 -2.85 -4.36
N MET A 255 -17.63 -3.42 -5.55
CA MET A 255 -18.43 -2.91 -6.67
C MET A 255 -19.85 -3.47 -6.57
N LEU A 256 -20.85 -2.59 -6.50
CA LEU A 256 -22.26 -2.96 -6.47
C LEU A 256 -22.81 -3.16 -7.88
N LYS A 257 -24.00 -3.76 -7.98
CA LYS A 257 -24.65 -4.09 -9.26
C LYS A 257 -24.96 -2.86 -10.12
N ASP A 258 -25.16 -1.71 -9.49
CA ASP A 258 -25.40 -0.42 -10.14
C ASP A 258 -24.09 0.30 -10.56
N GLY A 259 -22.94 -0.33 -10.34
CA GLY A 259 -21.62 0.23 -10.65
C GLY A 259 -21.08 1.19 -9.58
N THR A 260 -21.82 1.42 -8.48
CA THR A 260 -21.31 2.20 -7.35
C THR A 260 -20.31 1.39 -6.53
N ILE A 261 -19.44 2.09 -5.79
CA ILE A 261 -18.41 1.48 -4.95
C ILE A 261 -18.75 1.75 -3.49
N THR A 262 -18.67 0.70 -2.67
CA THR A 262 -18.82 0.77 -1.21
C THR A 262 -17.71 0.00 -0.51
N GLY A 263 -17.55 0.25 0.78
CA GLY A 263 -16.56 -0.43 1.62
C GLY A 263 -17.13 -1.66 2.33
N ASP A 264 -16.37 -2.22 3.25
CA ASP A 264 -16.78 -3.35 4.08
C ASP A 264 -17.66 -2.93 5.27
N VAL A 265 -17.70 -1.64 5.56
CA VAL A 265 -18.38 -1.08 6.74
C VAL A 265 -19.68 -0.42 6.31
N ASP A 266 -20.73 -0.64 7.09
CA ASP A 266 -21.95 0.17 7.00
C ASP A 266 -21.65 1.59 7.53
N PHE A 267 -21.24 2.45 6.60
CA PHE A 267 -20.83 3.81 6.90
C PHE A 267 -21.89 4.61 7.65
N ALA A 268 -23.17 4.45 7.30
CA ALA A 268 -24.26 5.23 7.88
C ALA A 268 -24.49 4.92 9.36
N SER A 269 -24.37 3.64 9.76
CA SER A 269 -24.49 3.27 11.17
C SER A 269 -23.22 3.54 11.96
N VAL A 270 -22.03 3.31 11.38
CA VAL A 270 -20.75 3.46 12.08
C VAL A 270 -20.30 4.90 12.26
N SER A 271 -20.53 5.78 11.27
CA SER A 271 -20.17 7.21 11.35
C SER A 271 -20.86 7.96 12.51
N LYS A 272 -21.95 7.42 13.03
CA LYS A 272 -22.65 7.96 14.21
C LYS A 272 -21.88 7.71 15.51
N LYS A 273 -20.98 6.73 15.55
CA LYS A 273 -20.28 6.25 16.75
C LYS A 273 -18.77 6.51 16.72
N ALA A 274 -18.17 6.44 15.54
CA ALA A 274 -16.73 6.42 15.34
C ALA A 274 -16.26 7.45 14.31
N SER A 275 -14.98 7.79 14.35
CA SER A 275 -14.32 8.39 13.19
C SER A 275 -14.12 7.32 12.12
N ILE A 276 -14.36 7.63 10.84
CA ILE A 276 -14.37 6.61 9.79
C ILE A 276 -13.81 7.14 8.46
N THR A 277 -13.08 6.30 7.74
CA THR A 277 -12.69 6.56 6.34
C THR A 277 -13.87 6.43 5.38
N PRO A 278 -14.08 7.34 4.43
CA PRO A 278 -15.09 7.17 3.41
C PRO A 278 -14.63 6.15 2.36
N VAL A 279 -15.58 5.44 1.75
CA VAL A 279 -15.33 4.61 0.57
C VAL A 279 -16.32 5.03 -0.53
N PRO A 280 -15.84 5.56 -1.67
CA PRO A 280 -14.45 5.89 -2.01
C PRO A 280 -13.93 7.15 -1.29
N GLY A 281 -12.60 7.36 -1.32
CA GLY A 281 -11.96 8.60 -0.86
C GLY A 281 -11.10 8.47 0.41
N GLY A 282 -11.15 7.33 1.10
CA GLY A 282 -10.28 7.01 2.23
C GLY A 282 -8.95 6.39 1.79
N VAL A 283 -8.82 5.08 1.96
CA VAL A 283 -7.53 4.37 1.81
C VAL A 283 -7.05 4.27 0.35
N GLY A 284 -7.97 4.19 -0.61
CA GLY A 284 -7.65 3.99 -2.03
C GLY A 284 -6.70 5.04 -2.63
N PRO A 285 -7.02 6.35 -2.57
CA PRO A 285 -6.14 7.41 -3.05
C PRO A 285 -4.76 7.40 -2.41
N VAL A 286 -4.68 7.14 -1.09
CA VAL A 286 -3.42 7.09 -0.35
C VAL A 286 -2.57 5.90 -0.82
N THR A 287 -3.19 4.76 -1.12
CA THR A 287 -2.48 3.57 -1.65
C THR A 287 -1.72 3.90 -2.94
N ILE A 288 -2.36 4.58 -3.89
CA ILE A 288 -1.69 5.00 -5.13
C ILE A 288 -0.58 6.00 -4.82
N ALA A 289 -0.81 6.96 -3.93
CA ALA A 289 0.23 7.92 -3.54
C ALA A 289 1.47 7.22 -2.94
N MET A 290 1.26 6.20 -2.10
CA MET A 290 2.36 5.41 -1.53
C MET A 290 3.15 4.63 -2.59
N LEU A 291 2.48 4.10 -3.62
CA LEU A 291 3.14 3.43 -4.73
C LEU A 291 4.09 4.39 -5.48
N LEU A 292 3.67 5.64 -5.70
CA LEU A 292 4.49 6.64 -6.37
C LEU A 292 5.69 7.06 -5.50
N GLU A 293 5.47 7.24 -4.19
CA GLU A 293 6.54 7.51 -3.22
C GLU A 293 7.58 6.38 -3.21
N ASN A 294 7.14 5.12 -3.16
CA ASN A 294 8.04 3.96 -3.24
C ASN A 294 8.80 3.90 -4.58
N THR A 295 8.16 4.30 -5.69
CA THR A 295 8.80 4.36 -7.01
C THR A 295 9.91 5.40 -7.07
N VAL A 296 9.68 6.59 -6.51
CA VAL A 296 10.72 7.63 -6.38
C VAL A 296 11.88 7.16 -5.50
N ARG A 297 11.57 6.55 -4.34
CA ARG A 297 12.59 5.96 -3.46
C ARG A 297 13.43 4.90 -4.18
N SER A 298 12.79 4.09 -5.04
CA SER A 298 13.51 3.11 -5.85
C SER A 298 14.48 3.76 -6.83
N ALA A 299 14.04 4.81 -7.55
CA ALA A 299 14.89 5.56 -8.47
C ALA A 299 16.09 6.21 -7.76
N GLN A 300 15.85 6.89 -6.63
CA GLN A 300 16.90 7.50 -5.81
C GLN A 300 17.97 6.48 -5.42
N ARG A 301 17.55 5.29 -4.96
CA ARG A 301 18.47 4.25 -4.52
C ARG A 301 19.30 3.68 -5.66
N ASN A 302 18.68 3.40 -6.81
CA ASN A 302 19.39 2.81 -7.95
C ASN A 302 20.57 3.70 -8.39
N GLU A 303 20.41 5.01 -8.28
CA GLU A 303 21.44 5.98 -8.63
C GLU A 303 22.53 6.11 -7.57
N MET A 304 22.18 6.05 -6.28
CA MET A 304 23.17 5.98 -5.20
C MET A 304 24.08 4.76 -5.30
N ILE A 305 23.57 3.62 -5.81
CA ILE A 305 24.37 2.40 -6.03
C ILE A 305 25.28 2.54 -7.27
N LYS A 306 24.83 3.27 -8.30
CA LYS A 306 25.59 3.49 -9.54
C LYS A 306 26.65 4.58 -9.42
N SER A 307 26.44 5.55 -8.53
CA SER A 307 27.42 6.60 -8.28
C SER A 307 28.71 5.98 -7.71
N PRO A 308 29.88 6.22 -8.31
CA PRO A 308 31.13 5.78 -7.69
C PRO A 308 31.19 6.39 -6.30
N LEU A 309 31.38 5.55 -5.27
CA LEU A 309 31.67 6.01 -3.92
C LEU A 309 32.81 7.03 -4.02
N THR A 310 32.51 8.32 -3.92
CA THR A 310 33.54 9.33 -3.68
C THR A 310 33.98 9.13 -2.24
N ILE A 311 34.83 8.12 -2.02
CA ILE A 311 35.63 8.00 -0.82
C ILE A 311 36.65 9.12 -0.94
N VAL A 312 36.36 10.25 -0.31
CA VAL A 312 37.36 11.26 0.07
C VAL A 312 37.59 11.14 1.55
#